data_AF-A0A7D5S287-F1
#
_entry.id   AF-A0A7D5S287-F1
#
_cell.length_a   1.000
_cell.length_b   1.000
_cell.length_c   1.000
_cell.angle_alpha   90.00
_cell.angle_beta   90.00
_cell.angle_gamma   90.00
#
_symmetry.space_group_name_H-M   'P 1'
#
loop_
_entity.id
_entity.type
_entity.pdbx_description
1 polymer ?
#
loop_
_entity_poly.entity_id
_entity_poly.type
_entity_poly.pdbx_seq_one_letter_code
_entity_poly.pdbx_strand_id
1 'polypeptide(L)'
;MLNTKLVTWALGIFGAITFIVCVIWGLVMPASLHMKDFLELVLPAFKWLTFAGFCLGLLESFLYGVYVGIVFCPIYNLLYRWFGAEKSQNK
;
A
#
# COMPACT_ATOMS: atom_id res chain seq x y z
N MET A 1 17.89 -4.15 13.24
CA MET A 1 17.70 -4.19 11.77
C MET A 1 16.31 -4.69 11.50
N LEU A 2 15.56 -3.98 10.67
CA LEU A 2 14.18 -4.31 10.36
C LEU A 2 14.14 -5.52 9.42
N ASN A 3 13.30 -6.52 9.73
CA ASN A 3 13.19 -7.72 8.91
C ASN A 3 12.34 -7.42 7.66
N THR A 4 13.02 -7.15 6.55
CA THR A 4 12.38 -6.72 5.29
C THR A 4 11.28 -7.66 4.84
N LYS A 5 11.44 -8.98 5.02
CA LYS A 5 10.41 -9.96 4.64
C LYS A 5 9.14 -9.76 5.45
N LEU A 6 9.25 -9.65 6.77
CA LEU A 6 8.08 -9.50 7.64
C LEU A 6 7.31 -8.21 7.35
N VAL A 7 8.04 -7.10 7.18
CA VAL A 7 7.44 -5.77 6.91
C VAL A 7 6.78 -5.72 5.53
N THR A 8 7.41 -6.32 4.52
CA THR A 8 6.85 -6.43 3.17
C THR A 8 5.53 -7.19 3.17
N TRP A 9 5.47 -8.35 3.83
CA TRP A 9 4.25 -9.14 3.93
C TRP A 9 3.16 -8.42 4.75
N ALA A 10 3.54 -7.75 5.85
CA ALA A 10 2.60 -6.99 6.68
C ALA A 10 1.97 -5.80 5.92
N LEU A 11 2.78 -5.03 5.19
CA LEU A 11 2.30 -3.89 4.39
C LEU A 11 1.45 -4.35 3.19
N GLY A 12 1.81 -5.47 2.55
CA GLY A 12 0.99 -6.07 1.49
C GLY A 12 -0.40 -6.47 2.00
N ILE A 13 -0.47 -7.19 3.13
CA ILE A 13 -1.74 -7.59 3.75
C ILE A 13 -2.55 -6.37 4.20
N PHE A 14 -1.90 -5.37 4.81
CA PHE A 14 -2.55 -4.13 5.22
C PHE A 14 -3.19 -3.42 4.01
N GLY A 15 -2.45 -3.24 2.92
CA GLY A 15 -2.96 -2.65 1.68
C GLY A 15 -4.15 -3.41 1.10
N ALA A 16 -4.10 -4.74 1.11
CA ALA A 16 -5.21 -5.59 0.67
C ALA A 16 -6.46 -5.42 1.54
N ILE A 17 -6.31 -5.36 2.87
CA ILE A 17 -7.43 -5.13 3.80
C ILE A 17 -8.03 -3.74 3.59
N THR A 18 -7.20 -2.69 3.50
CA THR A 18 -7.67 -1.33 3.25
C THR A 18 -8.42 -1.24 1.92
N PHE A 19 -7.95 -1.90 0.86
CA PHE A 19 -8.66 -1.97 -0.41
C PHE A 19 -10.05 -2.59 -0.27
N ILE A 20 -10.19 -3.71 0.45
CA ILE A 20 -11.50 -4.34 0.70
C ILE A 20 -12.42 -3.39 1.45
N VAL A 21 -11.92 -2.71 2.49
CA VAL A 21 -12.68 -1.71 3.25
C VAL A 21 -13.12 -0.55 2.35
N CYS A 22 -12.24 -0.06 1.46
CA CYS A 22 -12.56 0.98 0.49
C CYS A 22 -13.66 0.55 -0.50
N VAL A 23 -13.60 -0.69 -1.00
CA VAL A 23 -14.62 -1.23 -1.90
C VAL A 23 -15.98 -1.36 -1.20
N ILE A 24 -16.00 -1.88 0.03
CA ILE A 24 -17.24 -1.98 0.84
C ILE A 24 -17.83 -0.59 1.07
N TRP A 25 -16.99 0.40 1.42
CA TRP A 25 -17.43 1.78 1.61
C TRP A 25 -18.05 2.39 0.33
N GLY A 26 -17.42 2.14 -0.83
CA GLY A 26 -17.94 2.56 -2.13
C GLY A 26 -19.23 1.87 -2.56
N LEU A 27 -19.55 0.70 -2.00
CA LEU A 27 -20.81 -0.03 -2.21
C LEU A 27 -21.93 0.45 -1.26
N VAL A 28 -21.58 0.84 -0.04
CA VAL A 28 -22.53 1.32 0.99
C VAL A 28 -22.97 2.76 0.72
N MET A 29 -22.13 3.59 0.10
CA MET A 29 -22.45 5.00 -0.19
C MET A 29 -23.08 5.22 -1.59
N PRO A 30 -24.11 6.07 -1.72
CA PRO A 30 -24.85 6.24 -2.96
C PRO A 30 -24.11 7.10 -4.00
N ALA A 31 -24.49 6.91 -5.27
CA ALA A 31 -23.81 7.29 -6.51
C ALA A 31 -23.59 8.80 -6.80
N SER A 32 -23.77 9.71 -5.85
CA SER A 32 -23.60 11.16 -6.08
C SER A 32 -22.19 11.69 -5.79
N LEU A 33 -21.30 10.86 -5.25
CA LEU A 33 -19.89 11.17 -5.05
C LEU A 33 -19.05 10.30 -6.01
N HIS A 34 -18.60 10.88 -7.11
CA HIS A 34 -17.70 10.25 -8.09
C HIS A 34 -16.33 9.91 -7.46
N MET A 35 -16.26 8.84 -6.66
CA MET A 35 -15.00 8.13 -6.36
C MET A 35 -14.74 6.96 -7.32
N LYS A 36 -15.52 6.86 -8.40
CA LYS A 36 -15.25 5.93 -9.51
C LYS A 36 -14.08 6.44 -10.35
N ASP A 37 -14.06 7.74 -10.61
CA ASP A 37 -12.99 8.41 -11.37
C ASP A 37 -11.63 8.29 -10.66
N PHE A 38 -11.60 8.34 -9.33
CA PHE A 38 -10.36 8.14 -8.58
C PHE A 38 -9.82 6.71 -8.73
N LEU A 39 -10.70 5.69 -8.71
CA LEU A 39 -10.28 4.30 -8.93
C LEU A 39 -9.87 4.03 -10.39
N GLU A 40 -10.56 4.62 -11.37
CA GLU A 40 -10.19 4.51 -12.79
C GLU A 40 -8.91 5.27 -13.13
N LEU A 41 -8.64 6.39 -12.45
CA LEU A 41 -7.43 7.19 -12.64
C LEU A 41 -6.21 6.58 -11.95
N VAL A 42 -6.40 5.93 -10.80
CA VAL A 42 -5.35 5.18 -10.11
C VAL A 42 -5.10 3.82 -10.77
N LEU A 43 -6.13 3.18 -11.34
CA LEU A 43 -6.02 1.92 -12.10
C LEU A 43 -6.71 2.01 -13.48
N PRO A 44 -5.98 2.30 -14.57
CA PRO A 44 -6.55 2.47 -15.91
C PRO A 44 -7.21 1.20 -16.51
N ALA A 45 -7.01 0.02 -15.89
CA ALA A 45 -7.67 -1.24 -16.28
C ALA A 45 -8.89 -1.61 -15.41
N PHE A 46 -9.22 -0.78 -14.40
CA PHE A 46 -10.27 -1.10 -13.45
C PHE A 46 -11.65 -0.74 -14.02
N LYS A 47 -12.48 -1.76 -14.31
CA LYS A 47 -13.91 -1.56 -14.60
C LYS A 47 -14.73 -1.71 -13.32
N TRP A 48 -15.30 -0.60 -12.85
CA TRP A 48 -16.18 -0.56 -11.68
C TRP A 48 -17.31 -1.61 -11.83
N LEU A 49 -17.58 -2.36 -10.75
CA LEU A 49 -18.61 -3.41 -10.70
C LEU A 49 -18.35 -4.69 -11.56
N THR A 50 -17.11 -4.96 -11.96
CA THR A 50 -16.74 -6.24 -12.60
C THR A 50 -15.88 -7.08 -11.65
N PHE A 51 -16.16 -8.39 -11.54
CA PHE A 51 -15.36 -9.31 -10.70
C PHE A 51 -13.86 -9.27 -11.04
N ALA A 52 -13.52 -9.15 -12.32
CA ALA A 52 -12.15 -8.96 -12.79
C ALA A 52 -11.50 -7.67 -12.29
N GLY A 53 -12.25 -6.56 -12.26
CA GLY A 53 -11.78 -5.28 -11.73
C GLY A 53 -11.42 -5.38 -10.25
N PHE A 54 -12.29 -6.01 -9.44
CA PHE A 54 -12.02 -6.26 -8.02
C PHE A 54 -10.75 -7.08 -7.79
N CYS A 55 -10.56 -8.19 -8.52
CA CYS A 55 -9.36 -9.02 -8.40
C CYS A 55 -8.08 -8.26 -8.82
N LEU A 56 -8.14 -7.46 -9.89
CA LEU A 56 -7.02 -6.63 -10.33
C LEU A 56 -6.70 -5.53 -9.31
N GLY A 57 -7.71 -4.84 -8.77
CA GLY A 57 -7.51 -3.81 -7.74
C GLY A 57 -6.93 -4.35 -6.44
N LEU A 58 -7.35 -5.55 -6.03
CA LEU A 58 -6.78 -6.25 -4.88
C LEU A 58 -5.31 -6.61 -5.12
N LEU A 59 -5.00 -7.13 -6.31
CA LEU A 59 -3.65 -7.51 -6.68
C LEU A 59 -2.72 -6.29 -6.74
N GLU A 60 -3.14 -5.21 -7.38
CA GLU A 60 -2.36 -3.97 -7.42
C GLU A 60 -2.17 -3.37 -6.03
N SER A 61 -3.21 -3.29 -5.21
CA SER A 61 -3.10 -2.76 -3.84
C SER A 61 -2.12 -3.58 -2.99
N PHE A 62 -2.14 -4.90 -3.16
CA PHE A 62 -1.17 -5.80 -2.52
C PHE A 62 0.26 -5.55 -3.03
N LEU A 63 0.44 -5.43 -4.35
CA LEU A 63 1.73 -5.11 -5.00
C LEU A 63 2.28 -3.76 -4.53
N TYR A 64 1.45 -2.73 -4.39
CA TYR A 64 1.85 -1.44 -3.84
C TYR A 64 2.31 -1.55 -2.38
N GLY A 65 1.59 -2.31 -1.55
CA GLY A 65 2.01 -2.56 -0.17
C GLY A 65 3.35 -3.30 -0.08
N VAL A 66 3.56 -4.31 -0.92
CA VAL A 66 4.83 -5.04 -1.05
C VAL A 66 5.96 -4.11 -1.53
N TYR A 67 5.71 -3.28 -2.53
CA TYR A 67 6.66 -2.30 -3.05
C TYR A 67 7.11 -1.33 -1.95
N VAL A 68 6.18 -0.77 -1.19
CA VAL A 68 6.49 0.11 -0.05
C VAL A 68 7.34 -0.64 0.97
N GLY A 69 7.02 -1.87 1.34
CA GLY A 69 7.80 -2.63 2.31
C GLY A 69 9.24 -2.92 1.86
N ILE A 70 9.43 -3.26 0.57
CA ILE A 70 10.75 -3.51 -0.02
C ILE A 70 11.58 -2.24 -0.09
N VAL A 71 10.98 -1.08 -0.40
CA VAL A 71 11.69 0.21 -0.52
C VAL A 71 11.92 0.85 0.84
N PHE A 72 10.94 0.79 1.75
CA PHE A 72 11.00 1.42 3.06
C PHE A 72 12.03 0.78 3.99
N CYS A 73 12.14 -0.55 4.00
CA CYS A 73 13.07 -1.26 4.87
C CYS A 73 14.55 -0.93 4.68
N PRO A 74 15.13 -0.91 3.45
CA PRO A 74 16.51 -0.51 3.25
C PRO A 74 16.74 0.97 3.57
N ILE A 75 15.79 1.85 3.26
CA ILE A 75 15.87 3.27 3.64
C ILE A 75 15.90 3.42 5.16
N TYR A 76 15.01 2.74 5.88
CA TYR A 76 14.97 2.75 7.34
C TYR A 76 16.28 2.21 7.94
N ASN A 77 16.78 1.08 7.42
CA ASN A 77 18.04 0.50 7.90
C ASN A 77 19.25 1.42 7.60
N LEU A 78 19.25 2.14 6.47
CA LEU A 78 20.28 3.11 6.11
C LEU A 78 20.24 4.32 7.04
N LEU A 79 19.07 4.93 7.24
CA LEU A 79 18.87 6.05 8.15
C LEU A 79 19.20 5.66 9.60
N TYR A 80 18.79 4.47 10.04
CA TYR A 80 19.14 3.93 11.35
C TYR A 80 20.66 3.83 11.52
N ARG A 81 21.39 3.40 10.48
CA ARG A 81 22.85 3.34 10.51
C ARG A 81 23.48 4.74 10.52
N TRP A 82 22.88 5.71 9.83
CA TRP A 82 23.34 7.09 9.75
C TRP A 82 23.14 7.85 11.09
N PHE A 83 21.92 7.85 11.63
CA PHE A 83 21.62 8.48 12.92
C PHE A 83 22.24 7.72 14.11
N GLY A 84 22.40 6.40 14.00
CA GLY A 84 23.14 5.61 14.98
C GLY A 84 24.64 5.94 15.01
N ALA A 85 25.22 6.30 13.85
CA ALA A 85 26.62 6.73 13.75
C ALA A 85 26.84 8.16 14.28
N GLU A 86 25.88 9.07 14.09
CA GLU A 86 25.96 10.43 14.63
C GLU A 86 26.08 10.46 16.16
N LYS A 87 25.42 9.53 16.87
CA LYS A 87 25.54 9.43 18.33
C LYS A 87 26.97 9.10 18.82
N SER A 88 27.88 8.64 17.96
CA SER A 88 29.26 8.33 18.33
C SER A 88 30.26 9.45 18.02
N GLN A 89 29.86 10.48 17.27
CA GLN A 89 30.71 11.64 16.94
C GLN A 89 30.46 12.84 17.88
N ASN A 90 29.43 12.76 18.72
CA ASN A 90 29.05 13.80 19.68
C ASN A 90 29.27 13.35 21.14
N LYS A 91 30.35 12.60 21.37
CA LYS A 91 30.84 12.21 22.71
C LYS A 91 32.34 12.37 22.78
#